data_AF-A0A2X3F6L1-F1
#
_entry.id   AF-A0A2X3F6L1-F1
#
_cell.length_a   1.000
_cell.length_b   1.000
_cell.length_c   1.000
_cell.angle_alpha   90.00
_cell.angle_beta   90.00
_cell.angle_gamma   90.00
#
_symmetry.space_group_name_H-M   'P 1'
#
loop_
_entity.id
_entity.type
_entity.pdbx_description
1 polymer ?
#
loop_
_entity_poly.entity_id
_entity_poly.type
_entity_poly.pdbx_seq_one_letter_code
_entity_poly.pdbx_strand_id
1 'polypeptide(L)'
;MTEFPVVLVINCGSSSIKFSVLGAASCDCLLNGVAEGINAERASLSLNGGEPVALAQRGYEGALQAIAGALANATSSTAWP
;
A
#
# COMPACT_ATOMS: atom_id res chain seq x y z
N MET A 1 -15.91 -19.96 2.85
CA MET A 1 -14.71 -19.12 2.71
C MET A 1 -13.95 -19.23 4.01
N THR A 2 -12.72 -19.71 3.98
CA THR A 2 -11.79 -19.51 5.09
C THR A 2 -11.39 -18.05 5.06
N GLU A 3 -11.67 -17.30 6.13
CA GLU A 3 -11.17 -15.95 6.26
C GLU A 3 -9.66 -16.02 6.52
N PHE A 4 -8.87 -15.32 5.70
CA PHE A 4 -7.44 -15.16 5.89
C PHE A 4 -7.19 -13.73 6.43
N PRO A 5 -7.25 -13.51 7.75
CA PRO A 5 -7.11 -12.18 8.31
C PRO A 5 -5.70 -11.63 8.08
N VAL A 6 -5.64 -10.32 7.83
CA VAL A 6 -4.40 -9.58 7.63
C VAL A 6 -4.35 -8.34 8.51
N VAL A 7 -3.13 -7.84 8.72
CA VAL A 7 -2.87 -6.59 9.43
C VAL A 7 -2.22 -5.61 8.47
N LEU A 8 -2.83 -4.43 8.29
CA LEU A 8 -2.24 -3.30 7.59
C LEU A 8 -1.41 -2.47 8.58
N VAL A 9 -0.11 -2.38 8.35
CA VAL A 9 0.82 -1.54 9.11
C VAL A 9 1.09 -0.27 8.31
N ILE A 10 0.94 0.89 8.94
CA ILE A 10 1.14 2.21 8.31
C ILE A 10 2.17 3.01 9.11
N ASN A 11 3.16 3.55 8.41
CA ASN A 11 4.11 4.52 8.94
C ASN A 11 4.06 5.80 8.09
N CYS A 12 3.39 6.82 8.62
CA CYS A 12 3.29 8.14 8.01
C CYS A 12 4.47 9.02 8.44
N GLY A 13 5.44 9.21 7.55
CA GLY A 13 6.45 10.26 7.68
C GLY A 13 5.92 11.61 7.19
N SER A 14 6.76 12.66 7.21
CA SER A 14 6.38 14.03 6.77
C SER A 14 6.21 14.20 5.26
N SER A 15 6.69 13.25 4.46
CA SER A 15 6.62 13.29 2.98
C SER A 15 6.35 11.92 2.36
N SER A 16 6.04 10.91 3.18
CA SER A 16 5.81 9.56 2.71
C SER A 16 4.88 8.77 3.61
N ILE A 17 4.29 7.73 3.05
CA ILE A 17 3.62 6.65 3.79
C ILE A 17 4.30 5.35 3.38
N LYS A 18 4.98 4.71 4.33
CA LYS A 18 5.43 3.32 4.17
C LYS A 18 4.36 2.41 4.73
N PHE A 19 4.05 1.32 4.04
CA PHE A 19 3.07 0.37 4.52
C PHE A 19 3.45 -1.07 4.20
N SER A 20 2.94 -1.98 5.02
CA SER A 20 3.02 -3.43 4.80
C SER A 20 1.71 -4.10 5.18
N VAL A 21 1.36 -5.16 4.46
CA VAL A 21 0.27 -6.07 4.79
C VAL A 21 0.88 -7.36 5.29
N LEU A 22 0.55 -7.73 6.51
CA LEU A 22 1.06 -8.93 7.16
C LEU A 22 -0.05 -9.98 7.30
N GLY A 23 0.27 -11.25 7.06
CA GLY A 23 -0.59 -12.36 7.44
C GLY A 23 -0.73 -12.38 8.97
N ALA A 24 -1.95 -12.34 9.50
CA ALA A 24 -2.15 -12.15 10.94
C ALA A 24 -1.62 -13.32 11.79
N ALA A 25 -1.56 -14.54 11.22
CA ALA A 25 -1.06 -15.73 11.90
C ALA A 25 0.46 -15.91 11.78
N SER A 26 1.03 -15.67 10.59
CA SER A 26 2.45 -15.95 10.32
C SER A 26 3.35 -14.72 10.48
N CYS A 27 2.79 -13.51 10.48
CA CYS A 27 3.51 -12.25 10.32
C CYS A 27 4.30 -12.12 9.01
N ASP A 28 4.04 -12.99 8.01
CA ASP A 28 4.67 -12.87 6.70
C ASP A 28 4.22 -11.59 6.01
N CYS A 29 5.16 -10.92 5.34
CA CYS A 29 4.87 -9.76 4.52
C CYS A 29 4.28 -10.22 3.17
N LEU A 30 2.98 -10.02 2.98
CA LEU A 30 2.24 -10.39 1.77
C LEU A 30 2.34 -9.30 0.69
N LEU A 31 2.42 -8.05 1.13
CA LEU A 31 2.57 -6.87 0.29
C LEU A 31 3.30 -5.79 1.09
N ASN A 32 4.18 -5.04 0.43
CA ASN A 32 4.68 -3.78 0.97
C ASN A 32 4.64 -2.70 -0.10
N GLY A 33 4.74 -1.45 0.34
CA GLY A 33 4.88 -0.35 -0.58
C GLY A 33 5.24 0.94 0.10
N VAL A 34 5.51 1.94 -0.72
CA VAL A 34 5.76 3.29 -0.28
C VAL A 34 5.07 4.29 -1.20
N ALA A 35 4.28 5.18 -0.60
CA ALA A 35 3.88 6.42 -1.22
C ALA A 35 4.92 7.48 -0.87
N GLU A 36 5.66 7.98 -1.85
CA GLU A 36 6.73 8.98 -1.66
C GLU A 36 6.36 10.31 -2.32
N GLY A 37 7.05 11.37 -1.91
CA GLY A 37 6.85 12.70 -2.48
C GLY A 37 5.48 13.30 -2.17
N ILE A 38 4.85 12.90 -1.06
CA ILE A 38 3.57 13.47 -0.63
C ILE A 38 3.72 14.99 -0.47
N ASN A 39 2.74 15.73 -0.96
CA ASN A 39 2.71 17.19 -1.10
C ASN A 39 3.77 17.79 -2.05
N ALA A 40 4.59 16.99 -2.72
CA ALA A 40 5.52 17.44 -3.76
C ALA A 40 4.94 17.24 -5.17
N GLU A 41 5.59 17.82 -6.19
CA GLU A 41 5.12 17.72 -7.57
C GLU A 41 5.07 16.28 -8.11
N ARG A 42 5.97 15.43 -7.63
CA ARG A 42 6.15 14.05 -8.08
C ARG A 42 5.84 13.07 -6.96
N ALA A 43 4.57 13.06 -6.54
CA ALA A 43 4.07 12.07 -5.61
C ALA A 43 3.78 10.76 -6.34
N SER A 44 4.23 9.63 -5.82
CA SER A 44 4.09 8.31 -6.45
C SER A 44 3.92 7.19 -5.45
N LEU A 45 3.31 6.09 -5.87
CA LEU A 45 3.18 4.83 -5.14
C LEU A 45 3.98 3.74 -5.84
N SER A 46 4.86 3.05 -5.10
CA SER A 46 5.48 1.80 -5.55
C SER A 46 5.05 0.64 -4.64
N LEU A 47 4.87 -0.54 -5.24
CA LEU A 47 4.46 -1.76 -4.57
C LEU A 47 5.55 -2.82 -4.75
N ASN A 48 5.94 -3.51 -3.68
CA ASN A 48 6.97 -4.56 -3.67
C ASN A 48 8.28 -4.15 -4.38
N GLY A 49 8.65 -2.86 -4.30
CA GLY A 49 9.83 -2.30 -4.99
C GLY A 49 9.72 -2.21 -6.51
N GLY A 50 8.53 -2.40 -7.09
CA GLY A 50 8.26 -2.24 -8.51
C GLY A 50 8.20 -0.78 -8.98
N GLU A 51 7.90 -0.60 -10.26
CA GLU A 51 7.86 0.73 -10.90
C GLU A 51 6.88 1.69 -10.21
N PRO A 52 7.29 2.93 -9.88
CA PRO A 52 6.42 3.92 -9.26
C PRO A 52 5.30 4.37 -10.20
N VAL A 53 4.08 4.44 -9.67
CA VAL A 53 2.90 4.98 -10.34
C VAL A 53 2.57 6.35 -9.74
N ALA A 54 2.38 7.36 -10.58
CA ALA A 54 2.04 8.71 -10.12
C ALA A 54 0.72 8.74 -9.35
N LEU A 55 0.69 9.44 -8.21
CA LEU A 55 -0.54 9.66 -7.45
C LEU A 55 -1.41 10.73 -8.13
N ALA A 56 -2.70 10.43 -8.28
CA ALA A 56 -3.67 11.40 -8.80
C ALA A 56 -3.87 12.60 -7.86
N GLN A 57 -3.79 12.35 -6.55
CA GLN A 57 -3.89 13.35 -5.50
C GLN A 57 -2.63 13.28 -4.62
N ARG A 58 -1.95 14.41 -4.45
CA ARG A 58 -0.61 14.47 -3.86
C ARG A 58 -0.61 14.48 -2.33
N GLY A 59 -1.76 14.70 -1.70
CA GLY A 59 -1.88 14.71 -0.24
C GLY A 59 -1.97 13.32 0.37
N TYR A 60 -1.91 13.25 1.69
CA TYR A 60 -2.01 11.99 2.44
C TYR A 60 -3.29 11.22 2.16
N GLU A 61 -4.43 11.91 2.05
CA GLU A 61 -5.70 11.26 1.72
C GLU A 61 -5.65 10.60 0.34
N GLY A 62 -5.08 11.29 -0.65
CA GLY A 62 -4.86 10.74 -1.99
C GLY A 62 -3.95 9.52 -1.99
N ALA A 63 -2.86 9.56 -1.20
CA ALA A 63 -1.97 8.44 -1.03
C ALA A 63 -2.67 7.24 -0.37
N LEU A 64 -3.46 7.46 0.68
CA LEU A 64 -4.23 6.42 1.35
C LEU A 64 -5.31 5.81 0.45
N GLN A 65 -5.99 6.62 -0.37
CA GLN A 65 -6.94 6.14 -1.38
C GLN A 65 -6.26 5.25 -2.43
N ALA A 66 -5.08 5.65 -2.90
CA ALA A 66 -4.30 4.85 -3.85
C ALA A 66 -3.83 3.51 -3.23
N ILE A 67 -3.36 3.54 -1.98
CA ILE A 67 -3.02 2.33 -1.22
C ILE A 67 -4.24 1.42 -1.07
N ALA A 68 -5.40 1.95 -0.66
CA ALA A 68 -6.62 1.18 -0.53
C ALA A 68 -7.08 0.56 -1.86
N GLY A 69 -6.97 1.29 -2.96
CA GLY A 69 -7.26 0.78 -4.31
C GLY A 69 -6.33 -0.37 -4.72
N ALA A 70 -5.03 -0.25 -4.42
CA ALA A 70 -4.07 -1.34 -4.66
C ALA A 70 -4.43 -2.60 -3.87
N LEU A 71 -4.83 -2.45 -2.60
CA LEU A 71 -5.26 -3.57 -1.75
C LEU A 71 -6.52 -4.26 -2.30
N ALA A 72 -7.54 -3.49 -2.69
CA ALA A 72 -8.78 -4.03 -3.26
C ALA A 72 -8.54 -4.79 -4.58
N ASN A 73 -7.61 -4.32 -5.40
CA ASN A 73 -7.21 -5.01 -6.62
C ASN A 73 -6.45 -6.30 -6.31
N ALA A 74 -5.59 -6.30 -5.30
CA ALA A 74 -4.83 -7.48 -4.90
C ALA A 74 -5.75 -8.60 -4.37
N THR A 75 -6.81 -8.26 -3.63
CA THR A 75 -7.82 -9.23 -3.17
C THR A 75 -8.72 -9.78 -4.29
N SER A 76 -8.76 -9.11 -5.44
CA SER A 76 -9.50 -9.58 -6.62
C SER A 76 -8.66 -10.50 -7.52
N SER A 77 -7.35 -10.59 -7.25
CA SER A 77 -6.42 -11.49 -7.92
C SER A 77 -6.33 -12.81 -7.16
N THR A 78 -6.25 -13.94 -7.87
CA THR A 78 -5.99 -15.28 -7.29
C THR A 78 -4.61 -15.42 -6.63
N ALA A 79 -3.84 -14.32 -6.52
CA ALA A 79 -2.51 -14.26 -5.93
C ALA A 79 -2.50 -14.00 -4.41
N TRP A 80 -3.66 -13.72 -3.80
CA TRP A 80 -3.79 -13.77 -2.35
C TRP A 80 -3.99 -15.23 -1.90
N PRO A 81 -3.30 -15.69 -0.84
CA PRO A 81 -3.60 -16.98 -0.22
C PRO A 81 -5.04 -17.05 0.30
#